data_AF-A0A932DGR0-F1
#
_entry.id   AF-A0A932DGR0-F1
#
_cell.length_a   1.000
_cell.length_b   1.000
_cell.length_c   1.000
_cell.angle_alpha   90.00
_cell.angle_beta   90.00
_cell.angle_gamma   90.00
#
_symmetry.space_group_name_H-M   'P 1'
#
loop_
_entity.id
_entity.type
_entity.pdbx_description
1 polymer ?
#
loop_
_entity_poly.entity_id
_entity_poly.type
_entity_poly.pdbx_seq_one_letter_code
_entity_poly.pdbx_strand_id
1 'polypeptide(L)'
;MGHSGARTVAYSGRHGLIPRRIPRWILSLAVLGLLGAVVFAFGTSFLQVYRLKREAARLLQLKQDLIEQNAQLREEIKLLHTPGYIERIAREQLGLVKPGEIALLIVRPRAETRTAPRGPSRAIPDRPSWAVRVWRTWLRRFGF
;
A
#
# COMPACT_ATOMS: atom_id res chain seq x y z
N MET A 1 44.53 -62.06 -77.40
CA MET A 1 45.45 -61.78 -76.26
C MET A 1 45.71 -60.28 -76.30
N GLY A 2 45.08 -59.48 -75.44
CA GLY A 2 45.64 -59.03 -74.15
C GLY A 2 46.41 -57.72 -74.41
N HIS A 3 46.29 -56.59 -73.71
CA HIS A 3 45.70 -56.16 -72.45
C HIS A 3 45.42 -54.65 -72.63
N SER A 4 44.26 -54.13 -72.24
CA SER A 4 44.01 -53.44 -70.96
C SER A 4 45.13 -52.51 -70.47
N GLY A 5 44.79 -51.22 -70.38
CA GLY A 5 45.49 -50.28 -69.51
C GLY A 5 45.63 -48.88 -70.11
N ALA A 6 44.66 -47.99 -69.85
CA ALA A 6 44.92 -46.77 -69.08
C ALA A 6 43.72 -45.80 -69.11
N ARG A 7 43.62 -45.06 -68.00
CA ARG A 7 42.94 -43.76 -67.81
C ARG A 7 41.50 -43.84 -67.34
N THR A 8 41.34 -43.69 -66.03
CA THR A 8 40.29 -42.80 -65.51
C THR A 8 40.91 -41.84 -64.51
N VAL A 9 40.97 -40.59 -64.95
CA VAL A 9 41.40 -39.41 -64.19
C VAL A 9 40.35 -39.09 -63.12
N ALA A 10 40.81 -38.60 -61.97
CA ALA A 10 40.03 -38.04 -60.88
C ALA A 10 39.06 -36.92 -61.31
N TYR A 11 37.94 -36.71 -60.61
CA TYR A 11 37.76 -35.50 -59.80
C TYR A 11 36.50 -35.49 -58.90
N SER A 12 36.70 -34.86 -57.75
CA SER A 12 35.82 -34.42 -56.66
C SER A 12 34.31 -34.29 -56.90
N GLY A 13 33.54 -34.98 -56.05
CA GLY A 13 32.20 -34.56 -55.66
C GLY A 13 32.26 -33.38 -54.70
N ARG A 14 32.34 -32.15 -55.24
CA ARG A 14 32.14 -30.93 -54.45
C ARG A 14 30.63 -30.79 -54.22
N HIS A 15 30.14 -31.31 -53.10
CA HIS A 15 28.75 -31.08 -52.69
C HIS A 15 28.52 -29.57 -52.56
N GLY A 16 27.78 -29.01 -53.51
CA GLY A 16 27.42 -27.60 -53.52
C GLY A 16 26.60 -27.28 -52.29
N LEU A 17 27.10 -26.37 -51.45
CA LEU A 17 26.31 -25.68 -50.46
C LEU A 17 25.24 -24.88 -51.22
N ILE A 18 24.00 -25.37 -51.21
CA ILE A 18 22.87 -24.69 -51.84
C ILE A 18 22.77 -23.30 -51.22
N PRO A 19 22.96 -22.20 -51.98
CA PRO A 19 22.75 -20.88 -51.43
C PRO A 19 21.25 -20.71 -51.20
N ARG A 20 20.80 -20.87 -49.95
CA ARG A 20 19.45 -20.51 -49.51
C ARG A 20 19.31 -18.99 -49.64
N ARG A 21 18.94 -18.51 -50.83
CA ARG A 21 18.53 -17.12 -51.03
C ARG A 21 17.18 -16.97 -50.32
N ILE A 22 17.21 -16.39 -49.13
CA ILE A 22 16.01 -16.06 -48.37
C ILE A 22 15.19 -15.09 -49.23
N PRO A 23 13.97 -15.45 -49.64
CA PRO A 23 13.19 -14.58 -50.48
C PRO A 23 12.78 -13.33 -49.69
N ARG A 24 12.77 -12.18 -50.37
CA ARG A 24 12.61 -10.85 -49.75
C ARG A 24 11.35 -10.72 -48.89
N TRP A 25 10.27 -11.43 -49.24
CA TRP A 25 9.02 -11.43 -48.47
C TRP A 25 9.18 -12.04 -47.07
N ILE A 26 10.06 -13.03 -46.88
CA ILE A 26 10.36 -13.59 -45.55
C ILE A 26 11.10 -12.57 -44.70
N LEU A 27 12.01 -11.80 -45.31
CA LEU A 27 12.69 -10.71 -44.61
C LEU A 27 11.70 -9.61 -44.20
N SER A 28 10.78 -9.23 -45.09
CA SER A 28 9.72 -8.26 -44.79
C SER A 28 8.80 -8.72 -43.66
N LEU A 29 8.40 -10.00 -43.65
CA LEU A 29 7.61 -10.57 -42.56
C LEU A 29 8.37 -10.60 -41.23
N ALA A 30 9.67 -10.93 -41.26
CA ALA A 30 10.51 -10.91 -40.06
C ALA A 30 10.63 -9.50 -39.48
N VAL A 31 10.84 -8.48 -40.32
CA VAL A 31 10.89 -7.07 -39.90
C VAL A 31 9.54 -6.61 -39.35
N LEU A 32 8.44 -6.98 -40.00
CA LEU A 32 7.09 -6.64 -39.52
C LEU A 32 6.78 -7.31 -38.17
N GLY A 33 7.16 -8.57 -38.01
CA GLY A 33 7.02 -9.29 -36.75
C GLY A 33 7.85 -8.66 -35.62
N LEU A 34 9.09 -8.25 -35.92
CA LEU A 34 9.94 -7.55 -34.96
C LEU A 34 9.32 -6.20 -34.53
N LEU A 35 8.82 -5.41 -35.49
CA LEU A 35 8.14 -4.14 -35.19
C LEU A 35 6.88 -4.37 -34.35
N GLY A 36 6.07 -5.39 -34.67
CA GLY A 36 4.89 -5.76 -33.89
C GLY A 36 5.24 -6.14 -32.46
N ALA A 37 6.30 -6.93 -32.26
CA ALA A 37 6.77 -7.32 -30.92
C ALA A 37 7.24 -6.12 -30.10
N VAL A 38 7.96 -5.17 -30.72
CA VAL A 38 8.36 -3.91 -30.08
C VAL A 38 7.12 -3.12 -29.68
N VAL A 39 6.19 -2.85 -30.60
CA VAL A 39 4.97 -2.10 -30.30
C VAL A 39 4.17 -2.74 -29.17
N PHE A 40 4.03 -4.07 -29.17
CA PHE A 40 3.34 -4.80 -28.12
C PHE A 40 4.02 -4.68 -26.75
N ALA A 41 5.35 -4.83 -26.71
CA ALA A 41 6.13 -4.69 -25.49
C ALA A 41 6.02 -3.27 -24.90
N PHE A 42 6.17 -2.24 -25.74
CA PHE A 42 6.12 -0.85 -25.28
C PHE A 42 4.69 -0.35 -24.99
N GLY A 43 3.69 -0.82 -25.72
CA GLY A 43 2.29 -0.41 -25.53
C GLY A 43 1.73 -0.82 -24.17
N THR A 44 2.05 -2.02 -23.69
CA THR A 44 1.62 -2.48 -22.37
C THR A 44 2.32 -1.71 -21.23
N SER A 45 3.63 -1.43 -21.37
CA SER A 45 4.37 -0.62 -20.40
C SER A 45 3.87 0.83 -20.33
N PHE A 46 3.48 1.42 -21.47
CA PHE A 46 3.00 2.81 -21.50
C PHE A 46 1.69 2.98 -20.70
N LEU A 47 0.75 2.05 -20.84
CA LEU A 47 -0.50 2.05 -20.07
C LEU A 47 -0.26 1.88 -18.56
N GLN A 48 0.68 1.02 -18.18
CA GLN A 48 1.05 0.82 -16.78
C GLN A 48 1.63 2.09 -16.18
N VAL A 49 2.60 2.71 -16.86
CA VAL A 49 3.21 3.97 -16.40
C VAL A 49 2.17 5.07 -16.23
N TYR A 50 1.21 5.17 -17.17
CA TYR A 50 0.14 6.15 -17.06
C TYR A 50 -0.77 5.91 -15.84
N ARG A 51 -1.15 4.65 -15.58
CA ARG A 51 -1.95 4.28 -14.40
C ARG A 51 -1.20 4.60 -13.10
N LEU A 52 0.06 4.20 -13.00
CA LEU A 52 0.90 4.47 -11.83
C LEU A 52 1.03 5.97 -11.54
N LYS A 53 1.23 6.79 -12.58
CA LYS A 53 1.30 8.25 -12.43
C LYS A 53 -0.02 8.83 -11.89
N ARG A 54 -1.17 8.36 -12.38
CA ARG A 54 -2.48 8.80 -11.88
C ARG A 54 -2.74 8.36 -10.43
N GLU A 55 -2.35 7.16 -10.07
CA GLU A 55 -2.47 6.67 -8.69
C GLU A 55 -1.57 7.46 -7.74
N ALA A 56 -0.32 7.72 -8.13
CA ALA A 56 0.59 8.55 -7.35
C ALA A 56 0.02 9.96 -7.13
N ALA A 57 -0.55 10.59 -8.17
CA ALA A 57 -1.18 11.90 -8.05
C ALA A 57 -2.38 11.87 -7.07
N ARG A 58 -3.26 10.86 -7.16
CA ARG A 58 -4.38 10.69 -6.21
C ARG A 58 -3.91 10.50 -4.77
N LEU A 59 -2.89 9.67 -4.55
CA LEU A 59 -2.34 9.42 -3.22
C LEU A 59 -1.69 10.68 -2.62
N LEU A 60 -1.01 11.48 -3.44
CA LEU A 60 -0.44 12.76 -3.00
C LEU A 60 -1.52 13.74 -2.57
N GLN A 61 -2.63 13.83 -3.32
CA GLN A 61 -3.78 14.66 -2.95
C GLN A 61 -4.40 14.19 -1.63
N LEU A 62 -4.65 12.88 -1.49
CA LEU A 62 -5.21 12.31 -0.26
C LEU A 62 -4.30 12.58 0.95
N LYS A 63 -2.99 12.47 0.76
CA LYS A 63 -2.01 12.78 1.81
C LYS A 63 -2.11 14.24 2.24
N GLN A 64 -2.21 15.17 1.30
CA GLN A 64 -2.32 16.59 1.61
C GLN A 64 -3.59 16.89 2.41
N ASP A 65 -4.73 16.36 1.96
CA ASP A 65 -6.02 16.49 2.65
C ASP A 65 -5.96 15.95 4.08
N LEU A 66 -5.37 14.76 4.28
CA LEU A 66 -5.19 14.19 5.62
C LEU A 66 -4.25 15.01 6.51
N ILE A 67 -3.21 15.64 5.95
CA ILE A 67 -2.32 16.52 6.71
C ILE A 67 -3.10 17.75 7.19
N GLU A 68 -3.91 18.32 6.32
CA GLU A 68 -4.73 19.49 6.63
C GLU A 68 -5.78 19.17 7.70
N GLN A 69 -6.52 18.07 7.54
CA GLN A 69 -7.47 17.58 8.55
C GLN A 69 -6.77 17.30 9.90
N ASN A 70 -5.58 16.72 9.87
CA ASN A 70 -4.81 16.48 11.10
C ASN A 70 -4.40 17.79 11.78
N ALA A 71 -4.02 18.81 11.00
CA ALA A 71 -3.68 20.12 11.53
C ALA A 71 -4.90 20.80 12.17
N GLN A 72 -6.05 20.78 11.50
CA GLN A 72 -7.32 21.32 12.01
C GLN A 72 -7.74 20.62 13.32
N LEU A 73 -7.72 19.28 13.35
CA LEU A 73 -8.04 18.51 14.55
C LEU A 73 -7.06 18.81 15.69
N ARG A 74 -5.77 19.02 15.41
CA ARG A 74 -4.80 19.42 16.45
C ARG A 74 -5.09 20.80 17.00
N GLU A 75 -5.54 21.72 16.17
CA GLU A 75 -5.92 23.05 16.61
C GLU A 75 -7.19 23.00 17.46
N GLU A 76 -8.19 22.24 17.05
CA GLU A 76 -9.40 21.99 17.84
C GLU A 76 -9.05 21.35 19.20
N ILE A 77 -8.16 20.36 19.21
CA ILE A 77 -7.65 19.76 20.45
C ILE A 77 -6.95 20.80 21.32
N LYS A 78 -6.17 21.74 20.76
CA LYS A 78 -5.52 22.81 21.55
C LYS A 78 -6.54 23.77 22.14
N LEU A 79 -7.59 24.13 21.39
CA LEU A 79 -8.68 24.99 21.86
C LEU A 79 -9.47 24.31 23.00
N LEU A 80 -9.70 23.01 22.88
CA LEU A 80 -10.43 22.20 23.86
C LEU A 80 -9.57 21.79 25.09
N HIS A 81 -8.26 21.60 24.93
CA HIS A 81 -7.31 21.34 26.02
C HIS A 81 -6.81 22.63 26.69
N THR A 82 -7.72 23.54 27.03
CA THR A 82 -7.41 24.59 28.01
C THR A 82 -7.15 23.94 29.37
N PRO A 83 -6.26 24.52 30.22
CA PRO A 83 -5.91 23.94 31.53
C PRO A 83 -7.13 23.57 32.39
N GLY A 84 -8.21 24.36 32.29
CA GLY A 84 -9.47 24.09 32.99
C GLY A 84 -10.23 22.84 32.53
N TYR A 85 -10.10 22.42 31.27
CA TYR A 85 -10.73 21.19 30.76
C TYR A 85 -9.98 19.94 31.25
N ILE A 86 -8.64 20.00 31.25
CA ILE A 86 -7.79 18.94 31.81
C ILE A 86 -8.00 18.85 33.33
N GLU A 87 -8.07 19.99 34.03
CA GLU A 87 -8.40 20.06 35.45
C GLU A 87 -9.78 19.44 35.72
N ARG A 88 -10.81 19.77 34.93
CA ARG A 88 -12.15 19.20 35.08
C ARG A 88 -12.16 17.68 34.92
N ILE A 89 -11.54 17.14 33.86
CA ILE A 89 -11.46 15.68 33.66
C ILE A 89 -10.64 15.02 34.78
N ALA A 90 -9.54 15.64 35.24
CA ALA A 90 -8.76 15.14 36.35
C ALA A 90 -9.59 15.10 37.65
N ARG A 91 -10.43 16.11 37.93
CA ARG A 91 -11.33 16.12 39.08
C ARG A 91 -12.44 15.07 38.97
N GLU A 92 -13.04 14.92 37.80
CA GLU A 92 -14.10 13.93 37.56
C GLU A 92 -13.57 12.48 37.68
N GLN A 93 -12.34 12.22 37.24
CA GLN A 93 -11.76 10.88 37.29
C GLN A 93 -10.97 10.56 38.57
N LEU A 94 -10.45 11.58 39.28
CA LEU A 94 -9.66 11.40 40.52
C LEU A 94 -10.40 11.84 41.79
N GLY A 95 -11.59 12.43 41.69
CA GLY A 95 -12.38 12.90 42.84
C GLY A 95 -11.77 14.07 43.60
N LEU A 96 -10.90 14.86 42.95
CA LEU A 96 -10.16 15.95 43.59
C LEU A 96 -10.99 17.25 43.67
N VAL A 97 -11.00 17.92 44.83
CA VAL A 97 -11.66 19.22 45.11
C VAL A 97 -10.62 20.30 45.45
N LYS A 98 -10.88 21.57 45.09
CA LYS A 98 -9.97 22.69 45.41
C LYS A 98 -9.94 22.97 46.93
N PRO A 99 -8.85 23.55 47.48
CA PRO A 99 -8.84 24.06 48.84
C PRO A 99 -9.96 25.11 49.00
N GLY A 100 -11.01 24.78 49.76
CA GLY A 100 -12.19 25.63 49.96
C GLY A 100 -13.50 25.15 49.30
N GLU A 101 -13.51 24.07 48.52
CA GLU A 101 -14.73 23.43 48.00
C GLU A 101 -15.19 22.28 48.92
N ILE A 102 -16.46 22.25 49.33
CA ILE A 102 -17.02 21.19 50.20
C ILE A 102 -17.58 20.06 49.33
N ALA A 103 -17.00 18.85 49.42
CA ALA A 103 -17.52 17.67 48.73
C ALA A 103 -18.83 17.18 49.38
N LEU A 104 -19.97 17.52 48.76
CA LEU A 104 -21.28 17.03 49.16
C LEU A 104 -21.49 15.60 48.64
N LEU A 105 -21.21 14.61 49.49
CA LEU A 105 -21.58 13.22 49.25
C LEU A 105 -23.06 13.03 49.58
N ILE A 106 -23.91 13.10 48.54
CA ILE A 106 -25.34 12.81 48.68
C ILE A 106 -25.50 11.30 48.85
N VAL A 107 -25.42 10.81 50.09
CA VAL A 107 -25.80 9.45 50.44
C VAL A 107 -27.33 9.40 50.49
N ARG A 108 -27.95 8.97 49.39
CA ARG A 108 -29.38 8.62 49.45
C ARG A 108 -29.51 7.39 50.35
N PRO A 109 -30.42 7.39 51.36
CA PRO A 109 -30.75 6.18 52.08
C PRO A 109 -31.15 5.12 51.05
N ARG A 110 -30.61 3.91 51.20
CA ARG A 110 -30.88 2.79 50.32
C ARG A 110 -32.38 2.47 50.36
N ALA A 111 -33.14 3.09 49.47
CA ALA A 111 -34.46 2.61 49.13
C ALA A 111 -34.28 1.24 48.50
N GLU A 112 -34.91 0.26 49.13
CA GLU A 112 -34.92 -1.14 48.79
C GLU A 112 -35.07 -1.39 47.29
N THR A 113 -34.18 -2.24 46.79
CA THR A 113 -34.36 -3.22 45.72
C THR A 113 -35.63 -3.06 44.86
N ARG A 114 -35.62 -2.12 43.91
CA ARG A 114 -36.39 -2.31 42.67
C ARG A 114 -35.42 -2.74 41.59
N THR A 115 -35.53 -4.01 41.21
CA THR A 115 -34.84 -4.63 40.07
C THR A 115 -35.24 -3.89 38.79
N ALA A 116 -34.58 -2.76 38.53
CA ALA A 116 -34.68 -2.08 37.24
C ALA A 116 -33.88 -2.89 36.21
N PRO A 117 -34.38 -3.06 34.98
CA PRO A 117 -33.62 -3.73 33.94
C PRO A 117 -32.29 -2.99 33.80
N ARG A 118 -31.18 -3.73 33.91
CA ARG A 118 -29.84 -3.21 33.62
C ARG A 118 -29.87 -2.71 32.17
N GLY A 119 -30.07 -1.41 31.98
CA GLY A 119 -29.69 -0.75 30.75
C GLY A 119 -28.21 -1.05 30.50
N PRO A 120 -27.78 -1.25 29.24
CA PRO A 120 -26.44 -1.69 28.93
C PRO A 120 -25.45 -0.77 29.64
N SER A 121 -24.68 -1.37 30.56
CA SER A 121 -23.49 -0.74 31.14
C SER A 121 -22.76 -0.10 29.97
N ARG A 122 -22.65 1.23 29.96
CA ARG A 122 -21.79 1.92 29.01
C ARG A 122 -20.38 1.48 29.33
N ALA A 123 -19.99 0.33 28.77
CA ALA A 123 -18.62 -0.10 28.67
C ALA A 123 -17.89 1.07 28.03
N ILE A 124 -16.98 1.69 28.77
CA ILE A 124 -15.95 2.53 28.18
C ILE A 124 -15.30 1.62 27.13
N PRO A 125 -15.38 1.94 25.82
CA PRO A 125 -14.74 1.10 24.82
C PRO A 125 -13.26 1.00 25.18
N ASP A 126 -12.76 -0.23 25.29
CA ASP A 126 -11.33 -0.49 25.44
C ASP A 126 -10.58 0.37 24.43
N ARG A 127 -9.52 1.04 24.90
CA ARG A 127 -8.67 1.91 24.07
C ARG A 127 -8.45 1.26 22.70
N PRO A 128 -8.70 1.97 21.59
CA PRO A 128 -8.66 1.35 20.28
C PRO A 128 -7.32 0.66 20.02
N SER A 129 -7.38 -0.66 19.92
CA SER A 129 -6.21 -1.55 19.77
C SER A 129 -5.39 -1.27 18.51
N TRP A 130 -5.95 -0.55 17.53
CA TRP A 130 -5.22 -0.11 16.34
C TRP A 130 -4.07 0.86 16.69
N ALA A 131 -4.23 1.72 17.70
CA ALA A 131 -3.18 2.66 18.10
C ALA A 131 -1.93 1.91 18.60
N VAL A 132 -2.13 0.93 19.48
CA VAL A 132 -1.04 0.08 20.00
C VAL A 132 -0.40 -0.76 18.89
N ARG A 133 -1.20 -1.26 17.93
CA ARG A 133 -0.68 -2.04 16.80
C ARG A 133 0.21 -1.21 15.87
N VAL A 134 -0.19 0.02 15.57
CA VAL A 134 0.56 0.94 14.70
C VAL A 134 1.89 1.36 15.35
N TRP A 135 1.88 1.72 16.63
CA TRP A 135 3.11 2.06 17.35
C TRP A 135 4.08 0.88 17.47
N ARG A 136 3.56 -0.31 17.77
CA ARG A 136 4.38 -1.55 17.86
C ARG A 136 4.95 -2.01 16.50
N THR A 137 4.37 -1.57 15.38
CA THR A 137 4.93 -1.84 14.05
C THR A 137 6.02 -0.83 13.68
N TRP A 138 5.85 0.44 14.06
CA TRP A 138 6.90 1.46 13.89
C TRP A 138 8.15 1.15 14.72
N LEU A 139 8.01 0.78 15.99
CA LEU A 139 9.15 0.46 16.86
C LEU A 139 10.02 -0.67 16.31
N ARG A 140 9.39 -1.75 15.83
CA ARG A 140 10.12 -2.88 15.21
C ARG A 140 10.77 -2.54 13.87
N ARG A 141 10.22 -1.58 13.12
CA ARG A 141 10.76 -1.15 11.82
C ARG A 141 11.96 -0.22 11.99
N PHE A 142 11.98 0.59 13.06
CA PHE A 142 12.96 1.66 13.26
C PHE A 142 13.94 1.44 14.43
N GLY A 143 13.89 0.27 15.09
CA GLY A 143 14.98 -0.20 15.95
C GLY A 143 15.17 0.55 17.26
N PHE A 144 14.07 1.02 17.88
CA PHE A 144 14.03 1.51 19.27
C PHE A 144 13.28 0.53 20.17
#